data_AF-A0A3C0DIP6-F1
#
_entry.id   AF-A0A3C0DIP6-F1
#
_cell.length_a   1.000
_cell.length_b   1.000
_cell.length_c   1.000
_cell.angle_alpha   90.00
_cell.angle_beta   90.00
_cell.angle_gamma   90.00
#
_symmetry.space_group_name_H-M   'P 1'
#
loop_
_entity.id
_entity.type
_entity.pdbx_description
1 polymer ?
#
loop_
_entity_poly.entity_id
_entity_poly.type
_entity_poly.pdbx_seq_one_letter_code
_entity_poly.pdbx_strand_id
1 'polypeptide(L)'
;MEGIGEARRILPIAKWETKLLEETDIDGNLFGVLPRKWIGGVVLLGSRLRRTVDMRNKWIRTALGMIVLLVVLFCLISQKTYAYVTPDGYNDHDYQKLVAFLELPNGAEKNGDKLSADYDPEKPITWRGVFWNKEADNKVYGISWYSIGLVGNLDVSGCTALTNLYCGRNQLIGLDVSGCTALKTLNCYNNQLT
;
A
#
# COMPACT_ATOMS: atom_id res chain seq x y z
N MET A 1 -10.45 -55.38 -4.70
CA MET A 1 -10.76 -54.45 -3.59
C MET A 1 -9.52 -54.35 -2.74
N GLU A 2 -8.69 -53.35 -2.98
CA GLU A 2 -7.55 -52.95 -2.13
C GLU A 2 -7.22 -51.48 -2.45
N GLY A 3 -6.81 -50.70 -1.44
CA GLY A 3 -6.13 -49.41 -1.67
C GLY A 3 -6.59 -48.21 -0.85
N ILE A 4 -6.51 -48.29 0.48
CA ILE A 4 -6.03 -47.25 1.42
C ILE A 4 -5.63 -45.89 0.80
N GLY A 5 -6.28 -44.81 1.23
CA GLY A 5 -5.89 -43.44 0.96
C GLY A 5 -5.01 -42.88 2.07
N GLU A 6 -3.89 -42.24 1.71
CA GLU A 6 -3.32 -41.13 2.47
C GLU A 6 -2.22 -40.37 1.68
N ALA A 7 -1.99 -39.14 2.14
CA ALA A 7 -0.80 -38.27 1.96
C ALA A 7 -0.72 -37.35 0.70
N ARG A 8 -1.30 -36.14 0.82
CA ARG A 8 -0.73 -34.94 0.21
C ARG A 8 0.63 -34.65 0.87
N ARG A 9 1.69 -34.76 0.08
CA ARG A 9 3.06 -34.42 0.45
C ARG A 9 3.22 -32.90 0.47
N ILE A 10 3.31 -32.30 1.66
CA ILE A 10 3.81 -30.93 1.84
C ILE A 10 5.33 -31.00 1.64
N LEU A 11 5.86 -30.30 0.64
CA LEU A 11 7.30 -30.16 0.47
C LEU A 11 7.86 -29.20 1.53
N PRO A 12 9.02 -29.50 2.14
CA PRO A 12 9.61 -28.69 3.20
C PRO A 12 10.19 -27.39 2.63
N ILE A 13 9.90 -26.29 3.32
CA ILE A 13 10.48 -24.96 3.10
C ILE A 13 12.00 -25.06 3.31
N ALA A 14 12.76 -25.01 2.22
CA ALA A 14 14.22 -24.96 2.27
C ALA A 14 14.71 -23.51 2.33
N LYS A 15 15.10 -23.10 3.54
CA LYS A 15 16.50 -22.76 3.84
C LYS A 15 17.13 -21.59 3.07
N TRP A 16 16.57 -20.40 3.19
CA TRP A 16 17.37 -19.16 3.26
C TRP A 16 16.69 -18.16 4.20
N GLU A 17 16.98 -18.34 5.48
CA GLU A 17 16.80 -17.35 6.52
C GLU A 17 17.48 -16.03 6.11
N THR A 18 16.71 -14.95 5.98
CA THR A 18 17.16 -13.71 6.62
C THR A 18 16.53 -13.68 7.99
N LYS A 19 17.23 -14.30 8.94
CA LYS A 19 17.13 -14.20 10.40
C LYS A 19 16.28 -13.00 10.85
N LEU A 20 14.97 -13.25 11.00
CA LEU A 20 14.08 -12.47 11.85
C LEU A 20 14.54 -12.76 13.28
N LEU A 21 15.18 -11.79 13.93
CA LEU A 21 15.26 -11.86 15.39
C LEU A 21 13.89 -11.41 15.87
N GLU A 22 13.07 -12.39 16.25
CA GLU A 22 11.86 -12.18 17.03
C GLU A 22 12.30 -11.52 18.34
N GLU A 23 12.09 -10.21 18.47
CA GLU A 23 12.25 -9.56 19.77
C GLU A 23 10.98 -9.82 20.57
N THR A 24 11.13 -10.66 21.58
CA THR A 24 10.12 -10.82 22.62
C THR A 24 10.23 -9.65 23.59
N ASP A 25 9.10 -9.20 24.14
CA ASP A 25 9.15 -8.35 25.34
C ASP A 25 9.78 -9.12 26.53
N ILE A 26 9.89 -8.46 27.68
CA ILE A 26 10.42 -9.07 28.90
C ILE A 26 9.60 -10.29 29.39
N ASP A 27 8.41 -10.49 28.83
CA ASP A 27 7.44 -11.54 29.17
C ASP A 27 7.28 -12.60 28.05
N GLY A 28 8.03 -12.49 26.94
CA GLY A 28 8.01 -13.49 25.85
C GLY A 28 7.06 -13.22 24.68
N ASN A 29 6.38 -12.07 24.62
CA ASN A 29 5.38 -11.81 23.57
C ASN A 29 5.97 -11.21 22.29
N LEU A 30 5.51 -11.71 21.14
CA LEU A 30 5.97 -11.33 19.81
C LEU A 30 5.47 -9.92 19.41
N PHE A 31 6.38 -8.96 19.25
CA PHE A 31 6.11 -7.67 18.60
C PHE A 31 6.60 -7.69 17.15
N GLY A 32 5.84 -7.11 16.22
CA GLY A 32 5.95 -7.36 14.78
C GLY A 32 7.27 -6.99 14.07
N VAL A 33 7.30 -7.26 12.76
CA VAL A 33 8.49 -7.20 11.90
C VAL A 33 8.83 -5.77 11.45
N LEU A 34 10.05 -5.28 11.76
CA LEU A 34 10.60 -4.01 11.23
C LEU A 34 11.49 -4.25 9.98
N PRO A 35 11.41 -3.40 8.92
CA PRO A 35 12.32 -3.49 7.78
C PRO A 35 13.77 -3.14 8.16
N ARG A 36 14.76 -3.91 7.65
CA ARG A 36 16.20 -3.79 7.98
C ARG A 36 16.78 -2.37 7.93
N LYS A 37 16.31 -1.51 7.01
CA LYS A 37 16.78 -0.12 6.86
C LYS A 37 16.45 0.80 8.05
N TRP A 38 15.48 0.42 8.89
CA TRP A 38 15.06 1.20 10.06
C TRP A 38 15.71 0.72 11.36
N ILE A 39 16.18 -0.53 11.41
CA ILE A 39 16.82 -1.13 12.59
C ILE A 39 18.05 -0.31 13.01
N GLY A 40 18.88 0.09 12.03
CA GLY A 40 20.06 0.92 12.29
C GLY A 40 19.72 2.27 12.93
N GLY A 41 18.66 2.93 12.46
CA GLY A 41 18.22 4.23 12.98
C GLY A 41 17.65 4.14 14.40
N VAL A 42 16.83 3.12 14.69
CA VAL A 42 16.20 2.91 15.99
C VAL A 42 17.24 2.55 17.07
N VAL A 43 18.21 1.69 16.73
CA VAL A 43 19.32 1.31 17.64
C VAL A 43 20.24 2.50 17.94
N LEU A 44 20.56 3.33 16.94
CA LEU A 44 21.35 4.56 17.12
C LEU A 44 20.62 5.61 17.97
N LEU A 45 19.32 5.78 17.78
CA LEU A 45 18.51 6.68 18.62
C LEU A 45 18.49 6.22 20.08
N GLY A 46 18.23 4.92 20.31
CA GLY A 46 18.19 4.35 21.66
C GLY A 46 19.52 4.45 22.40
N SER A 47 20.63 4.24 21.70
CA SER A 47 21.99 4.35 22.28
C SER A 47 22.43 5.79 22.54
N ARG A 48 21.94 6.77 21.78
CA ARG A 48 22.17 8.21 22.04
C ARG A 48 21.35 8.72 23.22
N LEU A 49 20.06 8.38 23.28
CA LEU A 49 19.16 8.79 24.36
C LEU A 49 19.60 8.27 25.74
N ARG A 50 20.13 7.04 25.81
CA ARG A 50 20.66 6.44 27.04
C ARG A 50 21.90 7.17 27.59
N ARG A 51 22.62 7.93 26.76
CA ARG A 51 23.80 8.71 27.18
C ARG A 51 23.44 10.10 27.68
N THR A 52 22.28 10.65 27.30
CA THR A 52 21.89 12.04 27.58
C THR A 52 20.82 12.16 28.66
N VAL A 53 20.08 11.09 28.96
CA VAL A 53 18.99 11.08 29.93
C VAL A 53 19.32 10.18 31.11
N ASP A 54 19.21 10.69 32.33
CA ASP A 54 19.38 9.89 33.55
C ASP A 54 18.21 8.91 33.71
N MET A 55 18.49 7.64 33.44
CA MET A 55 17.52 6.56 33.52
C MET A 55 17.31 6.06 34.96
N ARG A 56 17.91 6.66 36.00
CA ARG A 56 17.69 6.22 37.39
C ARG A 56 16.27 6.49 37.88
N ASN A 57 15.58 7.47 37.31
CA ASN A 57 14.18 7.75 37.65
C ASN A 57 13.23 6.79 36.93
N LYS A 58 12.49 5.99 37.73
CA LYS A 58 11.50 5.02 37.22
C LYS A 58 10.48 5.67 36.28
N TRP A 59 10.03 6.90 36.58
CA TRP A 59 9.07 7.64 35.75
C TRP A 59 9.62 8.02 34.38
N ILE A 60 10.89 8.38 34.31
CA ILE A 60 11.55 8.77 33.05
C ILE A 60 11.68 7.54 32.13
N ARG A 61 12.02 6.38 32.70
CA ARG A 61 12.12 5.11 31.96
C ARG A 61 10.77 4.68 31.37
N THR A 62 9.70 4.73 32.15
CA THR A 62 8.36 4.35 31.67
C THR A 62 7.82 5.34 30.65
N ALA A 63 8.04 6.65 30.84
CA ALA A 63 7.63 7.67 29.87
C ALA A 63 8.33 7.49 28.51
N LEU A 64 9.65 7.28 28.50
CA LEU A 64 10.40 7.01 27.26
C LEU A 64 9.98 5.70 26.59
N GLY A 65 9.72 4.64 27.36
CA GLY A 65 9.19 3.38 26.83
C GLY A 65 7.83 3.55 26.14
N MET A 66 6.92 4.30 26.76
CA MET A 66 5.62 4.62 26.15
C MET A 66 5.76 5.47 24.88
N ILE A 67 6.66 6.46 24.85
CA ILE A 67 6.89 7.29 23.66
C ILE A 67 7.44 6.46 22.51
N VAL A 68 8.41 5.58 22.75
CA VAL A 68 8.95 4.68 21.72
C VAL A 68 7.87 3.72 21.22
N LEU A 69 7.07 3.14 22.12
CA LEU A 69 5.96 2.26 21.76
C LEU A 69 4.91 3.00 20.92
N LEU A 70 4.56 4.24 21.28
CA LEU A 70 3.62 5.08 20.53
C LEU A 70 4.18 5.44 19.14
N VAL A 71 5.47 5.73 19.02
CA VAL A 71 6.12 5.99 17.72
C VAL A 71 6.16 4.71 16.87
N VAL A 72 6.43 3.55 17.46
CA VAL A 72 6.39 2.26 16.75
C VAL A 72 4.96 1.91 16.33
N LEU A 73 3.97 2.07 17.21
CA LEU A 73 2.55 1.87 16.88
C LEU A 73 2.09 2.85 15.80
N PHE A 74 2.46 4.13 15.89
CA PHE A 74 2.18 5.14 14.87
C PHE A 74 2.82 4.78 13.52
N CYS A 75 4.07 4.32 13.51
CA CYS A 75 4.75 3.82 12.32
C CYS A 75 4.09 2.56 11.76
N LEU A 76 3.65 1.63 12.60
CA LEU A 76 2.96 0.40 12.20
C LEU A 76 1.57 0.70 11.62
N ILE A 77 0.82 1.63 12.23
CA ILE A 77 -0.48 2.11 11.74
C ILE A 77 -0.31 2.83 10.40
N SER A 78 0.74 3.65 10.27
CA SER A 78 1.05 4.39 9.03
C SER A 78 1.57 3.47 7.90
N GLN A 79 2.07 2.27 8.23
CA GLN A 79 2.59 1.30 7.25
C GLN A 79 1.58 0.22 6.86
N LYS A 80 0.47 0.07 7.58
CA LYS A 80 -0.56 -0.94 7.28
C LYS A 80 -1.95 -0.36 7.50
N THR A 81 -2.54 0.15 6.43
CA THR A 81 -3.96 -0.07 6.14
C THR A 81 -4.18 0.08 4.64
N TYR A 82 -3.40 -0.64 3.83
CA TYR A 82 -3.87 -0.99 2.50
C TYR A 82 -5.02 -1.97 2.71
N ALA A 83 -6.24 -1.53 2.39
CA ALA A 83 -7.43 -2.39 2.53
C ALA A 83 -7.32 -3.66 1.66
N TYR A 84 -6.49 -3.61 0.61
CA TYR A 84 -6.30 -4.67 -0.36
C TYR A 84 -4.83 -5.05 -0.50
N VAL A 85 -4.56 -6.36 -0.53
CA VAL A 85 -3.25 -6.90 -0.87
C VAL A 85 -3.05 -6.78 -2.39
N THR A 86 -1.89 -6.26 -2.82
CA THR A 86 -1.54 -6.16 -4.24
C THR A 86 -1.42 -7.55 -4.85
N PRO A 87 -2.16 -7.88 -5.92
CA PRO A 87 -2.06 -9.17 -6.59
C PRO A 87 -0.69 -9.41 -7.21
N ASP A 88 -0.26 -10.68 -7.24
CA ASP A 88 1.04 -11.07 -7.78
C ASP A 88 1.28 -10.55 -9.19
N GLY A 89 2.46 -9.99 -9.41
CA GLY A 89 2.88 -9.45 -10.70
C GLY A 89 2.41 -8.03 -10.99
N TYR A 90 1.63 -7.38 -10.11
CA TYR A 90 1.27 -5.97 -10.24
C TYR A 90 2.19 -5.06 -9.42
N ASN A 91 2.40 -3.85 -9.94
CA ASN A 91 3.18 -2.84 -9.26
C ASN A 91 2.42 -2.35 -8.02
N ASP A 92 3.03 -2.51 -6.85
CA ASP A 92 2.41 -2.15 -5.57
C ASP A 92 2.03 -0.67 -5.50
N HIS A 93 2.90 0.23 -5.97
CA HIS A 93 2.63 1.67 -5.93
C HIS A 93 1.42 2.05 -6.78
N ASP A 94 1.41 1.64 -8.04
CA ASP A 94 0.32 1.98 -8.97
C ASP A 94 -1.01 1.34 -8.56
N TYR A 95 -0.98 0.06 -8.15
CA TYR A 95 -2.16 -0.65 -7.66
C TYR A 95 -2.77 0.04 -6.45
N GLN A 96 -1.95 0.38 -5.44
CA GLN A 96 -2.45 0.97 -4.21
C GLN A 96 -3.04 2.38 -4.44
N LYS A 97 -2.47 3.16 -5.36
CA LYS A 97 -3.04 4.46 -5.77
C LYS A 97 -4.43 4.31 -6.39
N LEU A 98 -4.56 3.39 -7.34
CA LEU A 98 -5.83 3.18 -8.04
C LEU A 98 -6.89 2.56 -7.15
N VAL A 99 -6.57 1.51 -6.37
CA VAL A 99 -7.56 0.87 -5.49
C VAL A 99 -8.07 1.84 -4.43
N ALA A 100 -7.21 2.70 -3.88
CA ALA A 100 -7.63 3.73 -2.92
C ALA A 100 -8.66 4.69 -3.52
N PHE A 101 -8.48 5.08 -4.78
CA PHE A 101 -9.42 5.95 -5.49
C PHE A 101 -10.72 5.25 -5.89
N LEU A 102 -10.61 4.00 -6.37
CA LEU A 102 -11.77 3.22 -6.82
C LEU A 102 -12.64 2.77 -5.65
N GLU A 103 -12.04 2.49 -4.50
CA GLU A 103 -12.73 2.04 -3.29
C GLU A 103 -13.19 3.18 -2.37
N LEU A 104 -12.94 4.44 -2.75
CA LEU A 104 -13.35 5.62 -1.98
C LEU A 104 -14.89 5.63 -1.83
N PRO A 105 -15.44 5.58 -0.61
CA PRO A 105 -16.88 5.62 -0.39
C PRO A 105 -17.38 7.06 -0.61
N ASN A 106 -18.14 7.28 -1.69
CA ASN A 106 -18.67 8.60 -2.04
C ASN A 106 -20.20 8.60 -2.05
N GLY A 107 -20.81 8.17 -0.95
CA GLY A 107 -22.25 7.97 -0.82
C GLY A 107 -22.62 6.50 -0.88
N ALA A 108 -23.64 6.14 -1.67
CA ALA A 108 -24.15 4.76 -1.76
C ALA A 108 -23.29 3.82 -2.62
N GLU A 109 -22.43 4.36 -3.49
CA GLU A 109 -21.63 3.59 -4.45
C GLU A 109 -20.18 4.07 -4.47
N LYS A 110 -19.26 3.13 -4.69
CA LYS A 110 -17.83 3.41 -4.86
C LYS A 110 -17.53 3.78 -6.31
N ASN A 111 -16.36 4.37 -6.56
CA ASN A 111 -15.96 4.71 -7.93
C ASN A 111 -15.76 3.44 -8.79
N GLY A 112 -15.28 2.35 -8.18
CA GLY A 112 -15.11 1.04 -8.83
C GLY A 112 -16.41 0.50 -9.44
N ASP A 113 -17.53 0.60 -8.73
CA ASP A 113 -18.85 0.14 -9.19
C ASP A 113 -19.29 0.80 -10.52
N LYS A 114 -18.75 1.99 -10.81
CA LYS A 114 -19.06 2.76 -12.03
C LYS A 114 -18.23 2.34 -13.24
N LEU A 115 -17.15 1.59 -13.05
CA LEU A 115 -16.30 1.10 -14.15
C LEU A 115 -17.04 0.02 -14.95
N SER A 116 -17.59 -0.96 -14.25
CA SER A 116 -18.35 -2.07 -14.82
C SER A 116 -19.02 -2.92 -13.73
N ALA A 117 -20.01 -3.72 -14.13
CA ALA A 117 -20.73 -4.63 -13.22
C ALA A 117 -19.89 -5.82 -12.71
N ASP A 118 -18.76 -6.11 -13.36
CA ASP A 118 -17.80 -7.17 -13.00
C ASP A 118 -16.57 -6.63 -12.27
N TYR A 119 -16.58 -5.35 -11.87
CA TYR A 119 -15.51 -4.75 -11.10
C TYR A 119 -15.22 -5.54 -9.82
N ASP A 120 -13.93 -5.83 -9.61
CA ASP A 120 -13.42 -6.56 -8.45
C ASP A 120 -12.07 -5.94 -8.04
N PRO A 121 -11.95 -5.34 -6.84
CA PRO A 121 -10.71 -4.70 -6.40
C PRO A 121 -9.54 -5.69 -6.29
N GLU A 122 -9.78 -6.99 -6.10
CA GLU A 122 -8.71 -8.00 -6.03
C GLU A 122 -8.27 -8.50 -7.41
N LYS A 123 -8.98 -8.11 -8.49
CA LYS A 123 -8.68 -8.55 -9.86
C LYS A 123 -8.50 -7.35 -10.79
N PRO A 124 -7.31 -6.72 -10.85
CA PRO A 124 -7.03 -5.54 -11.68
C PRO A 124 -7.38 -5.66 -13.17
N ILE A 125 -7.51 -6.89 -13.68
CA ILE A 125 -7.98 -7.16 -15.04
C ILE A 125 -9.44 -6.74 -15.28
N THR A 126 -10.26 -6.63 -14.23
CA THR A 126 -11.66 -6.18 -14.28
C THR A 126 -11.78 -4.66 -14.23
N TRP A 127 -10.70 -3.92 -13.96
CA TRP A 127 -10.73 -2.47 -13.81
C TRP A 127 -10.84 -1.81 -15.18
N ARG A 128 -12.07 -1.70 -15.66
CA ARG A 128 -12.34 -1.22 -17.02
C ARG A 128 -11.77 0.17 -17.23
N GLY A 129 -11.06 0.34 -18.35
CA GLY A 129 -10.38 1.58 -18.69
C GLY A 129 -8.99 1.73 -18.09
N VAL A 130 -8.49 0.78 -17.29
CA VAL A 130 -7.10 0.73 -16.85
C VAL A 130 -6.28 -0.17 -17.77
N PHE A 131 -5.14 0.32 -18.23
CA PHE A 131 -4.24 -0.40 -19.11
C PHE A 131 -2.90 -0.66 -18.42
N TRP A 132 -2.56 -1.94 -18.30
CA TRP A 132 -1.39 -2.44 -17.58
C TRP A 132 -0.28 -2.88 -18.54
N ASN A 133 0.96 -2.49 -18.26
CA ASN A 133 2.12 -2.87 -19.07
C ASN A 133 2.64 -4.24 -18.65
N LYS A 134 2.25 -5.27 -19.40
CA LYS A 134 2.60 -6.67 -19.12
C LYS A 134 4.10 -7.00 -19.17
N GLU A 135 4.92 -6.10 -19.73
CA GLU A 135 6.35 -6.31 -19.91
C GLU A 135 7.19 -5.72 -18.77
N ALA A 136 6.60 -4.89 -17.91
CA ALA A 136 7.30 -4.17 -16.84
C ALA A 136 6.45 -4.15 -15.57
N ASP A 137 6.47 -5.25 -14.81
CA ASP A 137 5.82 -5.40 -13.49
C ASP A 137 4.33 -4.98 -13.42
N ASN A 138 3.63 -4.99 -14.57
CA ASN A 138 2.27 -4.47 -14.72
C ASN A 138 2.11 -3.08 -14.10
N LYS A 139 2.97 -2.12 -14.47
CA LYS A 139 2.69 -0.70 -14.23
C LYS A 139 1.50 -0.23 -15.04
N VAL A 140 0.78 0.77 -14.52
CA VAL A 140 -0.27 1.44 -15.29
C VAL A 140 0.39 2.32 -16.33
N TYR A 141 0.06 2.09 -17.61
CA TYR A 141 0.56 2.96 -18.70
C TYR A 141 -0.55 3.82 -19.32
N GLY A 142 -1.83 3.49 -19.08
CA GLY A 142 -2.95 4.25 -19.58
C GLY A 142 -4.18 4.15 -18.69
N ILE A 143 -4.94 5.24 -18.62
CA ILE A 143 -6.24 5.29 -17.95
C ILE A 143 -7.24 6.02 -18.85
N SER A 144 -8.41 5.41 -19.06
CA SER A 144 -9.51 5.93 -19.88
C SER A 144 -10.85 5.83 -19.14
N TRP A 145 -11.16 6.86 -18.37
CA TRP A 145 -12.38 7.02 -17.59
C TRP A 145 -13.13 8.28 -17.99
N TYR A 146 -13.68 8.27 -19.20
CA TYR A 146 -14.42 9.40 -19.73
C TYR A 146 -15.90 9.32 -19.36
N SER A 147 -16.44 10.37 -18.73
CA SER A 147 -17.88 10.53 -18.52
C SER A 147 -18.57 9.39 -17.75
N ILE A 148 -17.90 8.78 -16.76
CA ILE A 148 -18.45 7.68 -15.94
C ILE A 148 -18.91 8.13 -14.55
N GLY A 149 -18.88 9.44 -14.27
CA GLY A 149 -19.38 9.99 -13.00
C GLY A 149 -18.44 9.75 -11.81
N LEU A 150 -17.13 9.71 -12.06
CA LEU A 150 -16.13 9.64 -10.98
C LEU A 150 -16.15 10.90 -10.12
N VAL A 151 -15.90 10.72 -8.82
CA VAL A 151 -15.89 11.78 -7.79
C VAL A 151 -14.67 11.66 -6.89
N GLY A 152 -14.30 12.75 -6.22
CA GLY A 152 -13.18 12.80 -5.27
C GLY A 152 -11.85 13.22 -5.91
N ASN A 153 -10.74 12.88 -5.25
CA ASN A 153 -9.39 13.24 -5.67
C ASN A 153 -8.75 12.05 -6.38
N LEU A 154 -8.43 12.21 -7.66
CA LEU A 154 -7.65 11.22 -8.39
C LEU A 154 -6.15 11.48 -8.15
N ASP A 155 -5.52 10.64 -7.34
CA ASP A 155 -4.08 10.66 -7.11
C ASP A 155 -3.42 9.50 -7.86
N VAL A 156 -2.68 9.84 -8.93
CA VAL A 156 -1.85 8.90 -9.69
C VAL A 156 -0.38 9.32 -9.64
N SER A 157 0.00 10.09 -8.61
CA SER A 157 1.35 10.59 -8.48
C SER A 157 2.36 9.44 -8.40
N GLY A 158 3.50 9.61 -9.08
CA GLY A 158 4.55 8.61 -9.15
C GLY A 158 4.26 7.40 -10.04
N CYS A 159 3.11 7.35 -10.75
CA CYS A 159 2.86 6.34 -11.78
C CYS A 159 3.74 6.59 -13.00
N THR A 160 5.02 6.22 -12.89
CA THR A 160 6.11 6.59 -13.81
C THR A 160 5.93 6.06 -15.23
N ALA A 161 5.14 5.00 -15.44
CA ALA A 161 4.85 4.45 -16.77
C ALA A 161 3.60 5.06 -17.41
N LEU A 162 2.83 5.88 -16.69
CA LEU A 162 1.57 6.44 -17.20
C LEU A 162 1.85 7.40 -18.35
N THR A 163 1.32 7.08 -19.53
CA THR A 163 1.51 7.86 -20.77
C THR A 163 0.26 8.64 -21.15
N ASN A 164 -0.93 8.09 -20.88
CA ASN A 164 -2.20 8.68 -21.24
C ASN A 164 -3.18 8.64 -20.06
N LEU A 165 -3.72 9.80 -19.68
CA LEU A 165 -4.79 9.92 -18.69
C LEU A 165 -5.97 10.68 -19.28
N TYR A 166 -7.08 9.98 -19.49
CA TYR A 166 -8.36 10.55 -19.89
C TYR A 166 -9.36 10.41 -18.74
N CYS A 167 -9.63 11.51 -18.04
CA CYS A 167 -10.58 11.59 -16.93
C CYS A 167 -11.59 12.75 -17.09
N GLY A 168 -11.77 13.25 -18.32
CA GLY A 168 -12.70 14.33 -18.63
C GLY A 168 -14.18 13.96 -18.45
N ARG A 169 -15.02 14.99 -18.24
CA ARG A 169 -16.47 14.91 -17.98
C ARG A 169 -16.82 14.11 -16.72
N ASN A 170 -16.05 14.25 -15.65
CA ASN A 170 -16.37 13.67 -14.35
C ASN A 170 -16.65 14.77 -13.33
N GLN A 171 -16.68 14.41 -12.05
CA GLN A 171 -16.90 15.30 -10.92
C GLN A 171 -15.70 15.24 -9.96
N LEU A 172 -14.49 15.08 -10.52
CA LEU A 172 -13.25 15.10 -9.73
C LEU A 172 -13.04 16.49 -9.15
N ILE A 173 -12.70 16.56 -7.87
CA ILE A 173 -12.40 17.81 -7.15
C ILE A 173 -10.89 18.03 -6.97
N GLY A 174 -10.08 16.99 -7.23
CA GLY A 174 -8.62 17.06 -7.20
C GLY A 174 -8.00 16.06 -8.18
N LEU A 175 -6.83 16.43 -8.71
CA LEU A 175 -6.04 15.58 -9.59
C LEU A 175 -4.55 15.79 -9.32
N ASP A 176 -3.86 14.74 -8.89
CA ASP A 176 -2.41 14.75 -8.70
C ASP A 176 -1.74 13.81 -9.72
N VAL A 177 -0.93 14.40 -10.59
CA VAL A 177 -0.12 13.73 -11.61
C VAL A 177 1.38 13.97 -11.40
N SER A 178 1.78 14.43 -10.22
CA SER A 178 3.17 14.70 -9.89
C SER A 178 4.02 13.44 -10.03
N GLY A 179 5.21 13.55 -10.64
CA GLY A 179 6.09 12.39 -10.83
C GLY A 179 5.64 11.38 -11.91
N CYS A 180 4.54 11.62 -12.65
CA CYS A 180 4.19 10.86 -13.85
C CYS A 180 5.10 11.26 -15.03
N THR A 181 6.38 10.91 -14.96
CA THR A 181 7.42 11.41 -15.88
C THR A 181 7.23 10.98 -17.35
N ALA A 182 6.48 9.91 -17.61
CA ALA A 182 6.16 9.46 -18.97
C ALA A 182 4.85 10.04 -19.55
N LEU A 183 4.14 10.91 -18.81
CA LEU A 183 2.83 11.40 -19.21
C LEU A 183 2.93 12.30 -20.45
N LYS A 184 2.25 11.91 -21.53
CA LYS A 184 2.22 12.63 -22.81
C LYS A 184 0.87 13.27 -23.08
N THR A 185 -0.20 12.69 -22.55
CA THR A 185 -1.55 13.17 -22.78
C THR A 185 -2.32 13.20 -21.47
N LEU A 186 -2.80 14.38 -21.13
CA LEU A 186 -3.71 14.60 -20.02
C LEU A 186 -4.98 15.27 -20.53
N ASN A 187 -6.11 14.62 -20.32
CA ASN A 187 -7.42 15.15 -20.62
C ASN A 187 -8.29 15.07 -19.37
N CYS A 188 -8.50 16.21 -18.72
CA CYS A 188 -9.28 16.35 -17.49
C CYS A 188 -10.38 17.41 -17.58
N TYR A 189 -10.78 17.80 -18.80
CA TYR A 189 -11.78 18.86 -19.00
C TYR A 189 -13.15 18.51 -18.40
N ASN A 190 -13.97 19.51 -18.06
CA ASN A 190 -15.28 19.32 -17.41
C ASN A 190 -15.18 18.43 -16.16
N ASN A 191 -14.39 18.89 -15.19
CA ASN A 191 -14.34 18.41 -13.82
C ASN A 191 -14.52 19.61 -12.87
N GLN A 192 -14.43 19.38 -11.56
CA GLN A 192 -14.50 20.40 -10.51
C GLN A 192 -13.11 20.66 -9.90
N LEU A 193 -12.05 20.56 -10.71
CA LEU A 193 -10.66 20.73 -10.27
C LEU A 193 -10.41 22.18 -9.86
N THR A 194 -9.73 22.39 -8.72
CA THR A 194 -9.31 23.70 -8.18
C THR A 194 -7.80 23.84 -8.15
#